data_AF-A0A962MKH0-F1
#
_entry.id   AF-A0A962MKH0-F1
#
_cell.length_a   1.000
_cell.length_b   1.000
_cell.length_c   1.000
_cell.angle_alpha   90.00
_cell.angle_beta   90.00
_cell.angle_gamma   90.00
#
_symmetry.space_group_name_H-M   'P 1'
#
loop_
_entity.id
_entity.type
_entity.pdbx_description
1 polymer ?
#
loop_
_entity_poly.entity_id
_entity_poly.type
_entity_poly.pdbx_seq_one_letter_code
_entity_poly.pdbx_strand_id
1 'polypeptide(L)' 'IADDEAYVVPRNVPGLFITRFAPADYMETVNTMGLPIYSKSEPMKMNRGIEMEAQSNPIHLCTRPNAVIKLTKV' A
#
# COMPACT_ATOMS: atom_id res chain seq x y z
N ILE A 1 0.68 -6.53 -18.24
CA ILE A 1 1.71 -7.31 -18.97
C ILE A 1 1.46 -7.04 -20.45
N ALA A 2 2.48 -6.62 -21.19
CA ALA A 2 2.38 -6.41 -22.63
C ALA A 2 2.37 -7.75 -23.38
N ASP A 3 1.91 -7.76 -24.64
CA ASP A 3 1.59 -8.98 -25.39
C ASP A 3 2.76 -9.97 -25.55
N ASP A 4 4.00 -9.48 -25.65
CA ASP A 4 5.22 -10.29 -25.80
C ASP A 4 6.06 -10.38 -24.51
N GLU A 5 5.48 -10.01 -23.36
CA GLU A 5 6.12 -10.08 -22.05
C GLU A 5 5.44 -11.11 -21.14
N ALA A 6 6.21 -11.74 -20.26
CA ALA A 6 5.66 -12.54 -19.17
C ALA A 6 6.52 -12.41 -17.91
N TYR A 7 5.95 -12.80 -16.77
CA TYR A 7 6.67 -12.87 -15.50
C TYR A 7 6.52 -14.26 -14.89
N VAL A 8 7.64 -14.90 -14.60
CA VAL A 8 7.68 -16.11 -13.78
C VAL A 8 7.74 -15.67 -12.32
N VAL A 9 6.72 -16.05 -11.57
CA VAL A 9 6.58 -15.70 -10.15
C VAL A 9 6.44 -16.98 -9.32
N PRO A 10 7.35 -17.23 -8.37
CA PRO A 10 7.23 -18.38 -7.49
C PRO A 10 6.04 -18.19 -6.55
N ARG A 11 5.21 -19.23 -6.42
CA ARG A 11 4.06 -19.26 -5.52
C ARG A 11 4.39 -19.98 -4.22
N ASN A 12 3.60 -19.71 -3.18
CA ASN A 12 3.70 -20.38 -1.88
C ASN A 12 5.04 -20.16 -1.17
N VAL A 13 5.68 -19.00 -1.38
CA VAL A 13 6.88 -18.59 -0.64
C VAL A 13 6.46 -17.58 0.44
N PRO A 14 6.40 -17.98 1.72
CA PRO A 14 6.00 -17.09 2.80
C PRO A 14 6.91 -15.86 2.88
N GLY A 15 6.29 -14.68 2.99
CA GLY A 15 7.01 -13.42 3.11
C GLY A 15 7.73 -12.95 1.84
N LEU A 16 7.50 -13.59 0.68
CA LEU A 16 8.08 -13.11 -0.58
C LEU A 16 7.49 -11.75 -0.99
N PHE A 17 6.17 -11.68 -1.07
CA PHE A 17 5.44 -10.42 -1.28
C PHE A 17 4.79 -10.01 0.02
N ILE A 18 5.20 -8.84 0.53
CA ILE A 18 4.67 -8.28 1.76
C ILE A 18 4.14 -6.87 1.50
N THR A 19 3.16 -6.47 2.29
CA THR A 19 2.74 -5.06 2.38
C THR A 19 3.09 -4.54 3.76
N ARG A 20 3.69 -3.36 3.82
CA ARG A 20 3.90 -2.59 5.05
C ARG A 20 3.14 -1.29 4.93
N PHE A 21 2.64 -0.79 6.04
CA PHE A 21 1.89 0.46 6.10
C PHE A 21 2.65 1.44 6.97
N ALA A 22 2.78 2.68 6.50
CA ALA A 22 3.28 3.79 7.30
C ALA A 22 2.12 4.42 8.08
N PRO A 23 2.41 5.10 9.22
CA PRO A 23 1.40 5.89 9.91
C PRO A 23 0.84 7.01 9.01
N ALA A 24 -0.38 7.46 9.32
CA ALA A 24 -0.94 8.66 8.71
C ALA A 24 -0.20 9.93 9.18
N ASP A 25 -0.33 10.99 8.39
CA ASP A 25 0.25 12.31 8.66
C ASP A 25 -0.62 13.18 9.60
N TYR A 26 -1.65 12.62 10.21
CA TYR A 26 -2.38 13.28 11.29
C TYR A 26 -1.52 13.40 12.54
N MET A 27 -1.64 14.52 13.26
CA MET A 27 -0.91 14.76 14.51
C MET A 27 -1.12 13.65 15.54
N GLU A 28 -2.30 13.03 15.57
CA GLU A 28 -2.63 11.91 16.47
C GLU A 28 -2.00 10.57 16.08
N THR A 29 -1.56 10.40 14.82
CA THR A 29 -0.99 9.17 14.30
C THR A 29 0.54 9.22 14.17
N VAL A 30 1.16 10.36 14.45
CA VAL A 30 2.62 10.50 14.48
C VAL A 30 3.23 9.52 15.48
N ASN A 31 4.30 8.83 15.08
CA ASN A 31 5.01 7.84 15.90
C ASN A 31 4.15 6.65 16.38
N THR A 32 3.06 6.34 15.65
CA THR A 32 2.24 5.14 15.89
C THR A 32 2.50 4.06 14.83
N MET A 33 2.02 2.84 15.10
CA MET A 33 2.06 1.76 14.11
C MET A 33 1.11 2.07 12.94
N GLY A 34 1.62 1.90 11.72
CA GLY A 34 0.86 2.08 10.48
C GLY A 34 -0.32 1.12 10.38
N LEU A 35 -1.51 1.68 10.13
CA LEU A 35 -2.73 0.93 9.84
C LEU A 35 -2.96 0.86 8.32
N PRO A 36 -3.67 -0.17 7.84
CA PRO A 36 -3.99 -0.29 6.42
C PRO A 36 -4.77 0.91 5.86
N ILE A 37 -5.68 1.47 6.65
CA ILE A 37 -6.51 2.61 6.29
C ILE A 37 -6.72 3.44 7.56
N TYR A 38 -6.60 4.75 7.42
CA TYR A 38 -7.01 5.75 8.39
C TYR A 38 -8.23 6.49 7.83
N SER A 39 -9.19 6.81 8.68
CA SER A 39 -10.29 7.69 8.32
C SER A 39 -10.57 8.67 9.46
N LYS A 40 -10.76 9.93 9.09
CA LYS A 40 -11.04 11.02 10.03
C LYS A 40 -12.21 11.82 9.50
N SER A 41 -13.15 12.14 10.38
CA SER A 41 -14.27 13.01 10.07
C SER A 41 -14.26 14.23 10.98
N GLU A 42 -14.38 15.42 10.42
CA GLU A 42 -14.47 16.65 11.18
C GLU A 42 -15.67 17.51 10.75
N PRO A 43 -16.32 18.21 11.69
CA PRO A 43 -17.38 19.12 11.34
C PRO A 43 -16.84 20.29 10.52
N MET A 44 -17.49 20.56 9.39
CA MET A 44 -17.16 21.71 8.57
C MET A 44 -17.40 23.02 9.32
N LYS A 45 -16.75 24.09 8.88
CA LYS A 45 -16.92 25.44 9.43
C LYS A 45 -18.42 25.81 9.53
N MET A 46 -18.84 26.32 10.69
CA MET A 46 -20.23 26.67 11.02
C MET A 46 -21.21 25.48 11.06
N ASN A 47 -20.75 24.24 11.29
CA ASN A 47 -21.59 23.03 11.34
C ASN A 47 -22.46 22.82 10.08
N ARG A 48 -21.95 23.26 8.92
CA ARG A 48 -22.68 23.15 7.64
C ARG A 48 -22.56 21.76 6.99
N GLY A 49 -21.83 20.84 7.60
CA GLY A 49 -21.60 19.49 7.11
C GLY A 49 -20.52 18.76 7.89
N ILE A 50 -20.20 17.54 7.43
CA ILE A 50 -19.07 16.74 7.90
C ILE A 50 -18.10 16.60 6.73
N GLU A 51 -16.84 16.95 6.96
CA GLU A 51 -15.73 16.62 6.09
C GLU A 51 -15.17 15.27 6.53
N MET A 52 -14.87 14.41 5.58
CA MET A 52 -14.32 13.09 5.86
C MET A 52 -13.12 12.86 4.95
N GLU A 53 -12.00 12.51 5.57
CA GLU A 53 -10.78 12.14 4.89
C GLU A 53 -10.46 10.67 5.16
N ALA A 54 -9.91 10.01 4.16
CA ALA A 54 -9.39 8.66 4.29
C ALA A 54 -8.01 8.60 3.63
N GLN A 55 -7.05 8.03 4.34
CA GLN A 55 -5.67 7.92 3.90
C GLN A 55 -5.17 6.48 4.07
N SER A 56 -4.32 6.04 3.14
CA SER A 56 -3.58 4.78 3.25
C SER A 56 -2.18 5.00 2.71
N ASN A 57 -1.16 4.61 3.48
CA ASN A 57 0.24 4.77 3.12
C ASN A 57 0.94 3.40 2.96
N PRO A 58 0.58 2.59 1.93
CA PRO A 58 1.15 1.26 1.73
C PRO A 58 2.48 1.30 0.95
N ILE A 59 3.37 0.35 1.27
CA ILE A 59 4.49 -0.06 0.41
C ILE A 59 4.42 -1.57 0.17
N HIS A 60 4.35 -1.95 -1.09
CA HIS A 60 4.37 -3.35 -1.54
C HIS A 60 5.81 -3.74 -1.90
N LEU A 61 6.33 -4.78 -1.26
CA LEU A 61 7.73 -5.18 -1.40
C LEU A 61 7.85 -6.66 -1.78
N CYS A 62 8.75 -6.93 -2.72
CA CYS A 62 9.32 -8.25 -2.94
C CYS A 62 10.60 -8.39 -2.09
N THR A 63 10.59 -9.24 -1.06
CA THR A 63 11.75 -9.42 -0.16
C THR A 63 12.93 -10.10 -0.83
N ARG A 64 12.71 -10.76 -1.98
CA ARG A 64 13.75 -11.37 -2.83
C ARG A 64 13.51 -10.95 -4.29
N PRO A 65 13.94 -9.75 -4.71
CA PRO A 65 13.64 -9.21 -6.05
C PRO A 65 14.02 -10.15 -7.21
N ASN A 66 15.15 -10.86 -7.08
CA ASN A 66 15.64 -11.80 -8.09
C ASN A 66 14.79 -13.06 -8.27
N ALA A 67 13.79 -13.27 -7.40
CA ALA A 67 12.87 -14.41 -7.51
C ALA A 67 11.86 -14.24 -8.66
N VAL A 68 11.67 -13.01 -9.15
CA VAL A 68 10.77 -12.70 -10.26
C VAL A 68 11.58 -12.57 -11.54
N ILE A 69 11.28 -13.39 -12.55
CA ILE A 69 12.01 -13.39 -13.83
C ILE A 69 11.09 -12.85 -14.92
N LYS A 70 11.52 -11.81 -15.62
CA LYS A 70 10.85 -11.31 -16.82
C LYS A 70 11.24 -12.17 -18.02
N LEU A 71 10.25 -12.64 -18.76
CA LEU A 71 10.40 -13.31 -20.05
C LEU A 71 9.96 -12.35 -21.15
N THR A 72 10.66 -12.41 -22.28
CA THR A 72 10.31 -11.68 -23.50
C THR A 72 10.32 -12.65 -24.66
N LYS A 73 9.43 -12.45 -25.63
CA LYS A 73 9.48 -13.20 -26.89
C LYS A 73 10.82 -12.96 -27.58
N VAL A 74 11.38 -14.04 -28.12
CA VAL A 74 12.61 -14.02 -28.94
C VAL A 74 12.24 -13.74 -30.39
#